data_AF-A0A918DB16-F1
#
_entry.id   AF-A0A918DB16-F1
#
_cell.length_a   1.000
_cell.length_b   1.000
_cell.length_c   1.000
_cell.angle_alpha   90.00
_cell.angle_beta   90.00
_cell.angle_gamma   90.00
#
_symmetry.space_group_name_H-M   'P 1'
#
loop_
_entity.id
_entity.type
_entity.pdbx_description
1 polymer ?
#
loop_
_entity_poly.entity_id
_entity_poly.type
_entity_poly.pdbx_seq_one_letter_code
_entity_poly.pdbx_strand_id
1 'polypeptide(L)'
;MVGRDRLDAVVLKVTLSPAQALAAGVWEEDAAEDLTGRIWFCERSDASPHRLPLLEAGVILRLRETPHRRDDTVAELCPCRRSRIAGQRPTRIEAEWRGERRVLSAVMAASHREGTVAGALARRDPLHGLFTDAQRAFLDECADCPQNFDALRVLGPVVVRSRPQLTWSTTELAVERWQIPGAKGASLDFVELSRRVDRPGAEIAQLALESALRRRGVDPWEYETGTDTRRVLALLAGRDGLPGRPNPEL
;
A
#
# COMPACT_ATOMS: atom_id res chain seq x y z
N MET A 1 25.26 -16.08 -9.38
CA MET A 1 24.76 -15.06 -10.33
C MET A 1 23.31 -15.41 -10.69
N VAL A 2 22.36 -15.01 -9.84
CA VAL A 2 20.91 -15.29 -9.97
C VAL A 2 20.21 -14.05 -9.38
N GLY A 3 19.33 -13.31 -10.04
CA GLY A 3 18.87 -13.34 -11.43
C GLY A 3 18.29 -11.96 -11.73
N ARG A 4 18.81 -11.29 -12.77
CA ARG A 4 18.25 -10.02 -13.27
C ARG A 4 16.81 -10.15 -13.76
N ASP A 5 16.32 -11.38 -13.90
CA ASP A 5 14.99 -11.73 -14.38
C ASP A 5 14.00 -12.18 -13.30
N ARG A 6 14.38 -12.12 -12.01
CA ARG A 6 13.44 -12.48 -10.94
C ARG A 6 12.23 -11.55 -10.98
N LEU A 7 11.05 -12.15 -11.15
CA LEU A 7 9.74 -11.53 -11.03
C LEU A 7 8.85 -12.57 -10.36
N ASP A 8 8.42 -12.30 -9.13
CA ASP A 8 7.67 -13.25 -8.33
C ASP A 8 6.18 -13.27 -8.67
N ALA A 9 5.64 -12.16 -9.20
CA ALA A 9 4.29 -12.11 -9.78
C ALA A 9 4.04 -10.82 -10.58
N VAL A 10 2.94 -10.82 -11.32
CA VAL A 10 2.23 -9.61 -11.74
C VAL A 10 1.05 -9.40 -10.78
N VAL A 11 0.91 -8.18 -10.27
CA VAL A 11 -0.22 -7.77 -9.42
C VAL A 11 -1.08 -6.82 -10.23
N LEU A 12 -2.23 -7.32 -10.68
CA LEU A 12 -3.25 -6.54 -11.36
C LEU A 12 -3.99 -5.71 -10.30
N LYS A 13 -4.15 -4.41 -10.52
CA LYS A 13 -4.85 -3.51 -9.60
C LYS A 13 -5.88 -2.66 -10.31
N VAL A 14 -7.06 -2.55 -9.71
CA VAL A 14 -8.14 -1.65 -10.12
C VAL A 14 -8.59 -0.89 -8.90
N THR A 15 -8.84 0.42 -9.04
CA THR A 15 -9.44 1.22 -7.97
C THR A 15 -10.83 1.66 -8.38
N LEU A 16 -11.77 1.51 -7.45
CA LEU A 16 -13.17 1.83 -7.60
C LEU A 16 -13.59 2.79 -6.48
N SER A 17 -14.60 3.61 -6.74
CA SER A 17 -15.38 4.21 -5.65
C SER A 17 -16.13 3.12 -4.87
N PRO A 18 -16.53 3.38 -3.61
CA PRO A 18 -17.39 2.45 -2.87
C PRO A 18 -18.69 2.11 -3.62
N ALA A 19 -19.28 3.08 -4.32
CA ALA A 19 -20.51 2.87 -5.10
C ALA A 19 -20.28 1.92 -6.28
N GLN A 20 -19.18 2.08 -7.02
CA GLN A 20 -18.81 1.16 -8.10
C GLN A 20 -18.49 -0.25 -7.57
N ALA A 21 -17.79 -0.35 -6.44
CA ALA A 21 -17.48 -1.64 -5.82
C ALA A 21 -18.75 -2.39 -5.37
N LEU A 22 -19.72 -1.65 -4.80
CA LEU A 22 -21.04 -2.18 -4.46
C LEU A 22 -21.81 -2.62 -5.72
N ALA A 23 -21.85 -1.78 -6.76
CA ALA A 23 -22.52 -2.10 -8.02
C ALA A 23 -21.92 -3.33 -8.72
N ALA A 24 -20.61 -3.52 -8.65
CA ALA A 24 -19.93 -4.71 -9.16
C ALA A 24 -20.17 -5.97 -8.31
N GLY A 25 -20.67 -5.81 -7.07
CA GLY A 25 -20.83 -6.90 -6.11
C GLY A 25 -19.50 -7.46 -5.63
N VAL A 26 -18.47 -6.61 -5.52
CA VAL A 26 -17.15 -6.96 -4.96
C VAL A 26 -16.95 -6.41 -3.54
N TRP A 27 -17.87 -5.58 -3.07
CA TRP A 27 -17.85 -4.98 -1.74
C TRP A 27 -19.24 -4.92 -1.13
N GLU A 28 -19.30 -5.10 0.20
CA GLU A 28 -20.51 -4.98 1.03
C GLU A 28 -20.14 -4.24 2.32
N GLU A 29 -21.01 -3.40 2.87
CA GLU A 29 -20.64 -2.53 4.01
C GLU A 29 -20.40 -3.27 5.33
N ASP A 30 -21.16 -4.34 5.59
CA ASP A 30 -21.21 -4.99 6.91
C ASP A 30 -20.78 -6.47 6.86
N ALA A 31 -19.82 -6.80 5.99
CA ALA A 31 -19.32 -8.17 5.94
C ALA A 31 -18.59 -8.53 7.24
N ALA A 32 -19.13 -9.51 7.96
CA ALA A 32 -18.64 -9.90 9.29
C ALA A 32 -17.20 -10.45 9.31
N GLU A 33 -16.68 -10.86 8.15
CA GLU A 33 -15.34 -11.47 8.02
C GLU A 33 -14.24 -10.48 7.63
N ASP A 34 -14.56 -9.19 7.52
CA ASP A 34 -13.59 -8.17 7.10
C ASP A 34 -12.51 -7.93 8.16
N LEU A 35 -11.26 -8.02 7.74
CA LEU A 35 -10.13 -7.62 8.58
C LEU A 35 -10.00 -6.10 8.55
N THR A 36 -10.14 -5.46 9.70
CA THR A 36 -9.96 -4.00 9.84
C THR A 36 -8.57 -3.70 10.39
N GLY A 37 -7.69 -3.13 9.57
CA GLY A 37 -6.35 -2.71 9.96
C GLY A 37 -6.16 -1.19 9.88
N ARG A 38 -4.99 -0.75 10.33
CA ARG A 38 -4.52 0.62 10.19
C ARG A 38 -3.17 0.63 9.51
N ILE A 39 -3.00 1.57 8.59
CA ILE A 39 -1.75 1.80 7.87
C ILE A 39 -1.29 3.22 8.17
N TRP A 40 -0.03 3.35 8.55
CA TRP A 40 0.68 4.62 8.56
C TRP A 40 1.76 4.58 7.50
N PHE A 41 1.99 5.72 6.85
CA PHE A 41 3.12 5.91 5.98
C PHE A 41 4.22 6.67 6.70
N CYS A 42 5.47 6.40 6.35
CA CYS A 42 6.59 7.24 6.77
C CYS A 42 7.09 8.02 5.55
N GLU A 43 7.33 9.30 5.76
CA GLU A 43 7.82 10.23 4.76
C GLU A 43 8.81 11.18 5.45
N ARG A 44 9.62 11.95 4.71
CA ARG A 44 10.56 12.88 5.33
C ARG A 44 9.83 13.99 6.10
N SER A 45 10.49 14.50 7.14
CA SER A 45 9.98 15.57 7.99
C SER A 45 9.63 16.86 7.22
N ASP A 46 10.29 17.11 6.08
CA ASP A 46 10.08 18.26 5.20
C ASP A 46 9.01 18.03 4.11
N ALA A 47 8.16 17.01 4.27
CA ALA A 47 7.11 16.69 3.32
C ALA A 47 5.85 17.55 3.47
N SER A 48 5.23 17.83 2.33
CA SER A 48 4.01 18.62 2.19
C SER A 48 3.10 18.00 1.12
N PRO A 49 1.85 18.46 0.98
CA PRO A 49 0.95 18.00 -0.10
C PRO A 49 1.55 18.06 -1.51
N HIS A 50 2.47 19.01 -1.72
CA HIS A 50 3.06 19.28 -3.03
C HIS A 50 4.44 18.66 -3.21
N ARG A 51 5.07 18.19 -2.13
CA ARG A 51 6.41 17.62 -2.12
C ARG A 51 6.47 16.43 -1.19
N LEU A 52 6.66 15.24 -1.76
CA LEU A 52 6.73 13.97 -1.04
C LEU A 52 8.08 13.31 -1.34
N PRO A 53 9.16 13.71 -0.64
CA PRO A 53 10.53 13.37 -1.03
C PRO A 53 10.84 11.88 -1.19
N LEU A 54 10.35 11.02 -0.27
CA LEU A 54 10.56 9.59 -0.36
C LEU A 54 9.79 9.01 -1.55
N LEU A 55 8.51 9.35 -1.66
CA LEU A 55 7.69 8.89 -2.77
C LEU A 55 8.26 9.32 -4.14
N GLU A 56 8.73 10.57 -4.25
CA GLU A 56 9.35 11.11 -5.47
C GLU A 56 10.65 10.39 -5.82
N ALA A 57 11.37 9.87 -4.81
CA ALA A 57 12.50 8.97 -4.98
C ALA A 57 12.10 7.51 -5.22
N GLY A 58 10.80 7.20 -5.30
CA GLY A 58 10.27 5.86 -5.47
C GLY A 58 10.30 5.01 -4.20
N VAL A 59 10.55 5.59 -3.03
CA VAL A 59 10.58 4.90 -1.73
C VAL A 59 9.23 5.02 -1.04
N ILE A 60 8.67 3.90 -0.63
CA ILE A 60 7.43 3.82 0.14
C ILE A 60 7.71 3.06 1.43
N LEU A 61 7.47 3.72 2.56
CA LEU A 61 7.60 3.14 3.89
C LEU A 61 6.23 3.07 4.55
N ARG A 62 5.84 1.89 5.05
CA ARG A 62 4.56 1.67 5.73
C ARG A 62 4.75 0.95 7.06
N LEU A 63 3.92 1.30 8.03
CA LEU A 63 3.69 0.59 9.28
C LEU A 63 2.25 0.07 9.23
N ARG A 64 2.02 -1.19 9.57
CA ARG A 64 0.67 -1.77 9.56
C ARG A 64 0.36 -2.44 10.89
N GLU A 65 -0.82 -2.12 11.39
CA GLU A 65 -1.48 -2.79 12.51
C GLU A 65 -2.68 -3.55 11.93
N THR A 66 -2.86 -4.80 12.36
CA THR A 66 -4.08 -5.56 12.06
C THR A 66 -4.45 -6.34 13.32
N PRO A 67 -5.62 -6.09 13.93
CA PRO A 67 -6.06 -6.76 15.15
C PRO A 67 -5.98 -8.28 15.02
N HIS A 68 -5.51 -8.93 16.09
CA HIS A 68 -5.36 -10.39 16.16
C HIS A 68 -4.40 -10.98 15.12
N ARG A 69 -3.59 -10.14 14.48
CA ARG A 69 -2.53 -10.51 13.55
C ARG A 69 -1.24 -9.82 13.97
N ARG A 70 -0.13 -10.27 13.39
CA ARG A 70 1.16 -9.61 13.56
C ARG A 70 1.14 -8.26 12.87
N ASP A 71 1.61 -7.24 13.57
CA ASP A 71 1.99 -5.97 12.94
C ASP A 71 3.10 -6.20 11.91
N ASP A 72 3.25 -5.30 10.96
CA ASP A 72 4.40 -5.34 10.06
C ASP A 72 4.90 -3.95 9.65
N THR A 73 6.10 -3.97 9.07
CA THR A 73 6.66 -2.82 8.37
C THR A 73 7.00 -3.22 6.95
N VAL A 74 6.83 -2.28 6.03
CA VAL A 74 7.10 -2.48 4.61
C VAL A 74 8.03 -1.36 4.14
N ALA A 75 9.14 -1.76 3.53
CA ALA A 75 10.00 -0.90 2.72
C ALA A 75 9.85 -1.33 1.27
N GLU A 76 9.46 -0.40 0.40
CA GLU A 76 9.15 -0.67 -1.01
C GLU A 76 9.83 0.34 -1.91
N LEU A 77 10.39 -0.15 -3.02
CA LEU A 77 10.86 0.65 -4.15
C LEU A 77 9.87 0.50 -5.31
N CYS A 78 9.22 1.59 -5.71
CA CYS A 78 8.21 1.62 -6.77
C CYS A 78 8.19 3.02 -7.44
N PRO A 79 8.73 3.17 -8.67
CA PRO A 79 9.34 2.14 -9.51
C PRO A 79 10.71 1.66 -8.99
N CYS A 80 10.96 0.36 -9.09
CA CYS A 80 12.26 -0.25 -8.85
C CYS A 80 13.04 -0.42 -10.16
N ARG A 81 14.35 -0.12 -10.14
CA ARG A 81 15.26 -0.40 -11.25
C ARG A 81 15.90 -1.78 -11.06
N ARG A 82 15.66 -2.73 -11.97
CA ARG A 82 16.24 -4.09 -11.89
C ARG A 82 17.76 -4.09 -11.73
N SER A 83 18.44 -3.15 -12.37
CA SER A 83 19.90 -3.00 -12.30
C SER A 83 20.42 -2.63 -10.91
N ARG A 84 19.56 -2.09 -10.03
CA ARG A 84 19.87 -1.70 -8.65
C ARG A 84 19.59 -2.79 -7.63
N ILE A 85 18.84 -3.84 -8.00
CA ILE A 85 18.56 -4.96 -7.11
C ILE A 85 19.85 -5.79 -6.99
N ALA A 86 20.66 -5.45 -6.00
CA ALA A 86 21.91 -6.11 -5.64
C ALA A 86 21.90 -6.42 -4.13
N GLY A 87 22.86 -7.23 -3.67
CA GLY A 87 23.06 -7.48 -2.24
C GLY A 87 21.82 -8.04 -1.51
N GLN A 88 21.31 -7.29 -0.53
CA GLN A 88 20.19 -7.70 0.32
C GLN A 88 18.93 -7.92 -0.53
N ARG A 89 18.48 -9.18 -0.56
CA ARG A 89 17.39 -9.57 -1.45
C ARG A 89 16.05 -9.06 -0.93
N PRO A 90 15.26 -8.35 -1.75
CA PRO A 90 13.88 -8.03 -1.39
C PRO A 90 13.10 -9.33 -1.17
N THR A 91 12.13 -9.28 -0.26
CA THR A 91 11.24 -10.42 0.00
C THR A 91 10.46 -10.78 -1.25
N ARG A 92 10.05 -9.76 -2.03
CA ARG A 92 9.32 -9.95 -3.29
C ARG A 92 9.67 -8.89 -4.34
N ILE A 93 9.65 -9.29 -5.62
CA ILE A 93 9.77 -8.41 -6.80
C ILE A 93 8.54 -8.63 -7.66
N GLU A 94 7.77 -7.57 -7.90
CA GLU A 94 6.45 -7.66 -8.52
C GLU A 94 6.31 -6.64 -9.64
N ALA A 95 5.44 -6.92 -10.60
CA ALA A 95 5.02 -5.91 -11.57
C ALA A 95 3.59 -5.51 -11.24
N GLU A 96 3.40 -4.28 -10.78
CA GLU A 96 2.08 -3.70 -10.55
C GLU A 96 1.52 -3.18 -11.87
N TRP A 97 0.36 -3.70 -12.26
CA TRP A 97 -0.33 -3.34 -13.50
C TRP A 97 -1.63 -2.62 -13.16
N ARG A 98 -1.77 -1.39 -13.67
CA ARG A 98 -2.95 -0.54 -13.58
C ARG A 98 -3.28 -0.04 -14.98
N GLY A 99 -4.07 -0.80 -15.71
CA GLY A 99 -4.37 -0.49 -17.12
C GLY A 99 -3.12 -0.63 -17.96
N GLU A 100 -2.79 0.41 -18.71
CA GLU A 100 -1.57 0.45 -19.51
C GLU A 100 -0.31 0.71 -18.66
N ARG A 101 -0.48 1.23 -17.44
CA ARG A 101 0.64 1.53 -16.54
C ARG A 101 1.17 0.24 -15.93
N ARG A 102 2.44 -0.05 -16.20
CA ARG A 102 3.17 -1.22 -15.68
C ARG A 102 4.40 -0.74 -14.92
N VAL A 103 4.45 -1.01 -13.62
CA VAL A 103 5.55 -0.57 -12.73
C VAL A 103 6.16 -1.78 -12.04
N LEU A 104 7.48 -1.88 -12.06
CA LEU A 104 8.17 -2.88 -11.24
C LEU A 104 8.29 -2.35 -9.81
N SER A 105 7.94 -3.17 -8.82
CA SER A 105 8.19 -2.90 -7.41
C SER A 105 9.10 -3.96 -6.80
N ALA A 106 9.94 -3.54 -5.85
CA ALA A 106 10.71 -4.43 -4.99
C ALA A 106 10.35 -4.12 -3.55
N VAL A 107 9.94 -5.14 -2.80
CA VAL A 107 9.39 -4.97 -1.46
C VAL A 107 10.16 -5.82 -0.47
N MET A 108 10.44 -5.24 0.69
CA MET A 108 10.96 -5.91 1.87
C MET A 108 10.03 -5.68 3.07
N ALA A 109 9.33 -6.73 3.47
CA ALA A 109 8.43 -6.71 4.62
C ALA A 109 9.07 -7.41 5.83
N ALA A 110 8.77 -6.93 7.03
CA ALA A 110 9.18 -7.55 8.28
C ALA A 110 7.99 -7.59 9.26
N SER A 111 7.72 -8.77 9.82
CA SER A 111 6.64 -8.98 10.77
C SER A 111 7.10 -8.76 12.21
N HIS A 112 6.28 -8.06 12.98
CA HIS A 112 6.49 -7.72 14.38
C HIS A 112 5.50 -8.50 15.26
N ARG A 113 5.57 -8.29 16.58
CA ARG A 113 4.50 -8.76 17.49
C ARG A 113 3.32 -7.78 17.38
N GLU A 114 2.11 -8.28 17.61
CA GLU A 114 0.91 -7.43 17.72
C GLU A 114 1.14 -6.29 18.73
N GLY A 115 0.72 -5.07 18.38
CA GLY A 115 0.85 -3.88 19.23
C GLY A 115 2.24 -3.25 19.25
N THR A 116 3.21 -3.78 18.51
CA THR A 116 4.55 -3.19 18.39
C THR A 116 4.48 -1.80 17.74
N VAL A 117 3.72 -1.67 16.65
CA VAL A 117 3.56 -0.42 15.91
C VAL A 117 2.82 0.60 16.76
N ALA A 118 1.67 0.23 17.34
CA ALA A 118 0.91 1.11 18.21
C ALA A 118 1.72 1.59 19.42
N GLY A 119 2.46 0.67 20.06
CA GLY A 119 3.32 1.00 21.18
C GLY A 119 4.41 2.01 20.81
N ALA A 120 5.09 1.82 19.69
CA ALA A 120 6.13 2.72 19.22
C ALA A 120 5.58 4.10 18.83
N LEU A 121 4.43 4.15 18.14
CA LEU A 121 3.75 5.40 17.80
C LEU A 121 3.27 6.16 19.04
N ALA A 122 2.74 5.46 20.05
CA ALA A 122 2.28 6.07 21.29
C ALA A 122 3.44 6.66 22.12
N ARG A 123 4.58 5.97 22.18
CA ARG A 123 5.78 6.44 22.89
C ARG A 123 6.61 7.45 22.12
N ARG A 124 6.33 7.62 20.81
CA ARG A 124 7.16 8.39 19.87
C ARG A 124 8.58 7.86 19.82
N ASP A 125 8.71 6.52 19.84
CA ASP A 125 10.01 5.88 19.69
C ASP A 125 10.61 6.25 18.32
N PRO A 126 11.93 6.34 18.20
CA PRO A 126 12.58 6.56 16.92
C PRO A 126 12.16 5.51 15.88
N LEU A 127 11.70 5.97 14.72
CA LEU A 127 11.15 5.08 13.69
C LEU A 127 12.20 4.13 13.10
N HIS A 128 13.48 4.48 13.16
CA HIS A 128 14.56 3.57 12.74
C HIS A 128 14.53 2.22 13.47
N GLY A 129 13.99 2.18 14.70
CA GLY A 129 13.87 0.95 15.49
C GLY A 129 12.75 0.02 15.03
N LEU A 130 11.77 0.52 14.25
CA LEU A 130 10.70 -0.30 13.67
C LEU A 130 11.10 -0.96 12.35
N PHE A 131 12.01 -0.34 11.60
CA PHE A 131 12.55 -0.91 10.37
C PHE A 131 13.77 -1.77 10.70
N THR A 132 13.76 -3.01 10.27
CA THR A 132 14.87 -3.96 10.50
C THR A 132 16.15 -3.53 9.78
N ASP A 133 17.30 -3.99 10.26
CA ASP A 133 18.60 -3.76 9.63
C ASP A 133 18.59 -4.20 8.16
N ALA A 134 17.92 -5.31 7.85
CA ALA A 134 17.76 -5.80 6.48
C ALA A 134 16.96 -4.81 5.60
N GLN A 135 15.89 -4.20 6.11
CA GLN A 135 15.12 -3.19 5.36
C GLN A 135 15.94 -1.93 5.11
N ARG A 136 16.74 -1.49 6.08
CA ARG A 136 17.61 -0.31 5.92
C ARG A 136 18.71 -0.59 4.90
N ALA A 137 19.40 -1.72 5.03
CA ALA A 137 20.41 -2.16 4.05
C ALA A 137 19.83 -2.31 2.63
N PHE A 138 18.63 -2.88 2.50
CA PHE A 138 17.92 -2.98 1.21
C PHE A 138 17.74 -1.61 0.54
N LEU A 139 17.29 -0.59 1.28
CA LEU A 139 17.12 0.74 0.72
C LEU A 139 18.46 1.44 0.46
N ASP A 140 19.44 1.31 1.36
CA ASP A 140 20.76 1.91 1.18
C ASP A 140 21.47 1.39 -0.08
N GLU A 141 21.29 0.11 -0.41
CA GLU A 141 21.87 -0.52 -1.59
C GLU A 141 21.08 -0.24 -2.88
N CYS A 142 19.74 -0.20 -2.80
CA CYS A 142 18.88 -0.23 -3.98
C CYS A 142 18.21 1.11 -4.33
N ALA A 143 18.04 2.02 -3.38
CA ALA A 143 17.39 3.32 -3.62
C ALA A 143 18.35 4.30 -4.32
N ASP A 144 17.80 5.26 -5.08
CA ASP A 144 18.62 6.29 -5.75
C ASP A 144 19.05 7.41 -4.78
N CYS A 145 18.53 7.45 -3.55
CA CYS A 145 18.96 8.39 -2.51
C CYS A 145 19.11 7.72 -1.14
N PRO A 146 20.04 8.19 -0.30
CA PRO A 146 20.19 7.68 1.06
C PRO A 146 18.96 8.04 1.91
N GLN A 147 18.55 7.12 2.77
CA GLN A 147 17.37 7.26 3.60
C GLN A 147 17.78 7.67 5.02
N ASN A 148 17.34 8.85 5.46
CA ASN A 148 17.52 9.25 6.86
C ASN A 148 16.30 8.82 7.69
N PHE A 149 16.39 7.64 8.30
CA PHE A 149 15.32 7.09 9.13
C PHE A 149 15.04 7.89 10.41
N ASP A 150 15.99 8.71 10.87
CA ASP A 150 15.82 9.58 12.04
C ASP A 150 15.04 10.86 11.73
N ALA A 151 14.98 11.25 10.45
CA ALA A 151 14.24 12.42 9.96
C ALA A 151 12.89 12.06 9.33
N LEU A 152 12.30 10.93 9.75
CA LEU A 152 11.01 10.48 9.27
C LEU A 152 9.85 11.08 10.09
N ARG A 153 8.79 11.45 9.40
CA ARG A 153 7.48 11.84 9.91
C ARG A 153 6.49 10.74 9.57
N VAL A 154 5.64 10.39 10.53
CA VAL A 154 4.52 9.47 10.34
C VAL A 154 3.31 10.22 9.79
N LEU A 155 2.66 9.62 8.79
CA LEU A 155 1.47 10.12 8.10
C LEU A 155 0.36 9.06 8.21
N GLY A 156 -0.76 9.39 8.87
CA GLY A 156 -1.87 8.45 9.06
C GLY A 156 -2.63 8.67 10.37
N PRO A 157 -3.45 7.70 10.80
CA PRO A 157 -3.69 6.41 10.13
C PRO A 157 -4.58 6.54 8.89
N VAL A 158 -4.40 5.61 7.96
CA VAL A 158 -5.42 5.17 7.01
C VAL A 158 -6.08 3.93 7.59
N VAL A 159 -7.40 3.93 7.67
CA VAL A 159 -8.17 2.74 8.05
C VAL A 159 -8.35 1.88 6.80
N VAL A 160 -8.04 0.59 6.90
CA VAL A 160 -8.19 -0.36 5.79
C VAL A 160 -9.06 -1.52 6.23
N ARG A 161 -10.16 -1.76 5.51
CA ARG A 161 -10.96 -2.98 5.64
C ARG A 161 -10.61 -3.90 4.49
N SER A 162 -10.30 -5.16 4.76
CA SER A 162 -9.74 -6.06 3.76
C SER A 162 -10.37 -7.46 3.76
N ARG A 163 -10.59 -7.97 2.54
CA ARG A 163 -10.93 -9.36 2.22
C ARG A 163 -9.81 -9.93 1.35
N PRO A 164 -8.81 -10.62 1.92
CA PRO A 164 -7.64 -11.05 1.16
C PRO A 164 -7.95 -12.15 0.13
N GLN A 165 -9.08 -12.87 0.28
CA GLN A 165 -9.46 -14.01 -0.56
C GLN A 165 -10.97 -13.99 -0.88
N LEU A 166 -11.42 -12.95 -1.59
CA LEU A 166 -12.78 -12.91 -2.14
C LEU A 166 -12.83 -13.73 -3.44
N THR A 167 -13.70 -14.74 -3.49
CA THR A 167 -14.05 -15.39 -4.76
C THR A 167 -15.18 -14.63 -5.43
N TRP A 168 -14.85 -13.81 -6.43
CA TRP A 168 -15.83 -13.06 -7.21
C TRP A 168 -16.08 -13.74 -8.56
N SER A 169 -17.27 -14.34 -8.69
CA SER A 169 -17.61 -15.24 -9.80
C SER A 169 -16.66 -16.44 -9.85
N THR A 170 -15.62 -16.39 -10.68
CA THR A 170 -14.59 -17.44 -10.83
C THR A 170 -13.18 -16.90 -10.59
N THR A 171 -13.08 -15.65 -10.13
CA THR A 171 -11.81 -14.95 -9.94
C THR A 171 -11.58 -14.69 -8.46
N GLU A 172 -10.43 -15.15 -7.97
CA GLU A 172 -9.95 -14.79 -6.63
C GLU A 172 -9.36 -13.37 -6.67
N LEU A 173 -9.81 -12.54 -5.73
CA LEU A 173 -9.38 -11.16 -5.56
C LEU A 173 -9.04 -10.91 -4.08
N ALA A 174 -8.03 -10.08 -3.85
CA ALA A 174 -7.94 -9.33 -2.62
C ALA A 174 -8.68 -7.99 -2.81
N VAL A 175 -9.54 -7.65 -1.86
CA VAL A 175 -10.31 -6.40 -1.87
C VAL A 175 -10.00 -5.62 -0.62
N GLU A 176 -9.62 -4.35 -0.78
CA GLU A 176 -9.30 -3.47 0.32
C GLU A 176 -10.05 -2.15 0.17
N ARG A 177 -10.81 -1.75 1.18
CA ARG A 177 -11.37 -0.39 1.26
C ARG A 177 -10.48 0.48 2.13
N TRP A 178 -10.02 1.58 1.55
CA TRP A 178 -9.10 2.53 2.15
C TRP A 178 -9.86 3.80 2.54
N GLN A 179 -9.80 4.15 3.82
CA GLN A 179 -10.54 5.27 4.37
C GLN A 179 -9.62 6.18 5.19
N ILE A 180 -9.68 7.47 4.91
CA ILE A 180 -9.09 8.51 5.74
C ILE A 180 -10.24 9.40 6.24
N PRO A 181 -10.73 9.17 7.47
CA PRO A 181 -11.89 9.89 7.99
C PRO A 181 -11.59 11.39 8.06
N GLY A 182 -12.56 12.21 7.70
CA GLY A 182 -12.41 13.66 7.53
C GLY A 182 -12.78 14.46 8.78
N ALA A 183 -11.87 15.32 9.23
CA ALA A 183 -12.24 16.63 9.74
C ALA A 183 -11.91 17.66 8.65
N LYS A 184 -12.87 18.55 8.34
CA LYS A 184 -12.87 19.67 7.37
C LYS A 184 -11.84 19.61 6.22
N GLY A 185 -12.29 19.21 5.03
CA GLY A 185 -11.69 19.66 3.76
C GLY A 185 -11.39 18.57 2.73
N ALA A 186 -11.08 17.35 3.14
CA ALA A 186 -10.94 16.22 2.22
C ALA A 186 -11.06 14.87 2.96
N SER A 187 -12.01 14.04 2.53
CA SER A 187 -12.08 12.62 2.84
C SER A 187 -11.45 11.82 1.69
N LEU A 188 -10.84 10.69 2.04
CA LEU A 188 -10.45 9.68 1.07
C LEU A 188 -11.22 8.40 1.40
N ASP A 189 -11.91 7.86 0.40
CA ASP A 189 -12.67 6.63 0.49
C ASP A 189 -12.69 5.97 -0.90
N PHE A 190 -12.01 4.84 -1.04
CA PHE A 190 -11.97 4.05 -2.26
C PHE A 190 -11.80 2.56 -1.96
N VAL A 191 -12.09 1.72 -2.94
CA VAL A 191 -11.88 0.26 -2.90
C VAL A 191 -10.82 -0.11 -3.93
N GLU A 192 -9.74 -0.75 -3.49
CA GLU A 192 -8.75 -1.37 -4.36
C GLU A 192 -9.06 -2.87 -4.50
N LEU A 193 -9.16 -3.32 -5.76
CA LEU A 193 -9.13 -4.72 -6.13
C LEU A 193 -7.72 -5.07 -6.54
N SER A 194 -7.19 -6.18 -6.04
CA SER A 194 -5.94 -6.72 -6.52
C SER A 194 -6.03 -8.21 -6.80
N ARG A 195 -5.33 -8.63 -7.86
CA ARG A 195 -5.18 -10.03 -8.23
C ARG A 195 -3.73 -10.33 -8.54
N ARG A 196 -3.18 -11.32 -7.84
CA ARG A 196 -1.83 -11.82 -8.10
C ARG A 196 -1.91 -12.92 -9.17
N VAL A 197 -1.11 -12.80 -10.22
CA VAL A 197 -1.03 -13.77 -11.31
C VAL A 197 0.42 -14.00 -11.73
N ASP A 198 0.67 -15.14 -12.36
CA ASP A 198 1.96 -15.39 -13.00
C ASP A 198 2.15 -14.47 -14.21
N ARG A 199 3.41 -14.24 -14.60
CA ARG A 199 3.73 -13.39 -15.76
C ARG A 199 3.11 -13.93 -17.05
N PRO A 200 3.19 -15.24 -17.39
CA PRO A 200 2.46 -15.78 -18.52
C PRO A 200 0.95 -15.68 -18.27
N GLY A 201 0.22 -15.06 -19.19
CA GLY A 201 -1.23 -14.90 -19.09
C GLY A 201 -1.71 -13.68 -18.29
N ALA A 202 -0.81 -12.86 -17.75
CA ALA A 202 -1.18 -11.64 -17.01
C ALA A 202 -2.05 -10.67 -17.83
N GLU A 203 -1.75 -10.52 -19.14
CA GLU A 203 -2.54 -9.66 -20.04
C GLU A 203 -3.96 -10.19 -20.24
N ILE A 204 -4.10 -11.51 -20.42
CA ILE A 204 -5.41 -12.17 -20.53
C ILE A 204 -6.19 -12.01 -19.23
N ALA A 205 -5.53 -12.22 -18.08
CA ALA A 205 -6.14 -12.07 -16.77
C ALA A 205 -6.60 -10.63 -16.49
N GLN A 206 -5.82 -9.64 -16.91
CA GLN A 206 -6.18 -8.22 -16.82
C GLN A 206 -7.42 -7.92 -17.67
N LEU A 207 -7.38 -8.29 -18.95
CA LEU A 207 -8.52 -8.09 -19.86
C LEU A 207 -9.77 -8.79 -19.35
N ALA A 208 -9.64 -9.99 -18.79
CA ALA A 208 -10.75 -10.74 -18.20
C ALA A 208 -11.35 -10.03 -16.97
N LEU A 209 -10.50 -9.52 -16.07
CA LEU A 209 -10.93 -8.75 -14.89
C LEU A 209 -11.66 -7.47 -15.30
N GLU A 210 -11.06 -6.68 -16.19
CA GLU A 210 -11.67 -5.43 -16.67
C GLU A 210 -12.98 -5.68 -17.42
N SER A 211 -13.02 -6.71 -18.27
CA SER A 211 -14.25 -7.08 -18.97
C SER A 211 -15.32 -7.58 -18.02
N ALA A 212 -14.95 -8.28 -16.94
CA ALA A 212 -15.90 -8.70 -15.91
C ALA A 212 -16.51 -7.50 -15.18
N LEU A 213 -15.70 -6.48 -14.86
CA LEU A 213 -16.18 -5.23 -14.26
C LEU A 213 -17.13 -4.48 -15.21
N ARG A 214 -16.76 -4.34 -16.48
CA ARG A 214 -17.61 -3.69 -17.50
C ARG A 214 -18.94 -4.41 -17.70
N ARG A 215 -18.97 -5.75 -17.65
CA ARG A 215 -20.22 -6.54 -17.69
C ARG A 215 -21.12 -6.30 -16.49
N ARG A 216 -20.59 -5.79 -15.37
CA ARG A 216 -21.36 -5.34 -14.21
C ARG A 216 -21.68 -3.83 -14.25
N GLY A 217 -21.47 -3.18 -15.40
CA GLY A 217 -21.74 -1.75 -15.56
C GLY A 217 -20.74 -0.83 -14.89
N VAL A 218 -19.56 -1.34 -14.53
CA VAL A 218 -18.48 -0.56 -13.90
C VAL A 218 -17.35 -0.37 -14.90
N ASP A 219 -17.03 0.89 -15.21
CA ASP A 219 -15.80 1.20 -15.94
C ASP A 219 -14.61 1.19 -14.98
N PRO A 220 -13.64 0.28 -15.13
CA PRO A 220 -12.46 0.20 -14.26
C PRO A 220 -11.57 1.45 -14.28
N TRP A 221 -11.81 2.39 -15.20
CA TRP A 221 -11.01 3.61 -15.38
C TRP A 221 -11.73 4.91 -15.03
N GLU A 222 -13.02 4.85 -14.73
CA GLU A 222 -13.83 6.02 -14.43
C GLU A 222 -13.40 6.69 -13.11
N TYR A 223 -13.03 5.90 -12.11
CA TYR A 223 -12.42 6.44 -10.91
C TYR A 223 -10.98 6.82 -11.24
N GLU A 224 -10.69 8.13 -11.23
CA GLU A 224 -9.40 8.73 -11.61
C GLU A 224 -8.24 7.76 -11.37
N THR A 225 -7.51 7.44 -12.44
CA THR A 225 -6.34 6.54 -12.50
C THR A 225 -5.15 6.99 -11.64
N GLY A 226 -5.37 7.88 -10.68
CA GLY A 226 -4.44 8.47 -9.73
C GLY A 226 -4.73 8.14 -8.26
N THR A 227 -5.31 6.98 -7.92
CA THR A 227 -5.11 6.37 -6.59
C THR A 227 -3.82 5.59 -6.55
N ASP A 228 -2.74 6.33 -6.76
CA ASP A 228 -1.41 5.89 -6.45
C ASP A 228 -1.07 6.45 -5.07
N THR A 229 -0.23 5.76 -4.32
CA THR A 229 0.20 6.13 -2.95
C THR A 229 0.43 7.66 -2.74
N ARG A 230 0.76 8.41 -3.80
CA ARG A 230 0.76 9.88 -3.90
C ARG A 230 -0.50 10.58 -3.36
N ARG A 231 -1.70 10.20 -3.78
CA ARG A 231 -2.94 10.91 -3.36
C ARG A 231 -3.16 10.76 -1.86
N VAL A 232 -2.99 9.54 -1.35
CA VAL A 232 -3.06 9.22 0.08
C VAL A 232 -2.03 10.05 0.85
N LEU A 233 -0.76 10.01 0.42
CA LEU A 233 0.33 10.73 1.07
C LEU A 233 0.14 12.25 1.03
N ALA A 234 -0.28 12.82 -0.10
CA ALA A 234 -0.50 14.26 -0.24
C ALA A 234 -1.61 14.76 0.70
N LEU A 235 -2.72 14.01 0.79
CA LEU A 235 -3.80 14.29 1.73
C LEU A 235 -3.33 14.20 3.18
N LEU A 236 -2.58 13.17 3.54
CA LEU A 236 -2.05 13.02 4.90
C LEU A 236 -0.99 14.08 5.23
N ALA A 237 -0.15 14.47 4.27
CA ALA A 237 0.87 15.48 4.46
C ALA A 237 0.26 16.88 4.73
N GLY A 238 -0.88 17.18 4.10
CA GLY A 238 -1.60 18.46 4.23
C GLY A 238 -2.48 18.59 5.45
N ARG A 239 -2.61 17.54 6.27
CA ARG A 239 -3.44 17.58 7.48
C ARG A 239 -2.77 18.29 8.67
N ASP A 240 -1.49 18.66 8.55
CA ASP A 240 -0.61 19.19 9.61
C ASP A 240 -0.61 18.38 10.93
N GLY A 241 0.57 18.31 11.55
CA GLY A 241 0.81 17.41 12.67
C GLY A 241 -0.05 17.70 13.91
N LEU A 242 -0.69 16.65 14.43
CA LEU A 242 -0.95 16.53 15.86
C LEU A 242 -0.33 15.22 16.34
N PRO A 243 0.47 15.25 17.42
CA PRO A 243 0.89 14.03 18.06
C PRO A 243 -0.15 13.56 19.08
N GLY A 244 -0.27 12.24 19.21
CA GLY A 244 -0.58 11.56 20.46
C GLY A 244 -1.94 11.87 21.11
N ARG A 245 -2.92 11.00 20.85
CA ARG A 245 -3.63 10.24 21.89
C ARG A 245 -4.54 9.21 21.19
N PRO A 246 -4.39 7.89 21.45
CA PRO A 246 -5.54 7.03 21.33
C PRO A 246 -6.57 7.53 22.35
N ASN A 247 -7.80 7.77 21.89
CA ASN A 247 -8.91 7.99 22.80
C ASN A 247 -9.15 6.65 23.54
N PRO A 248 -8.94 6.55 24.87
CA PRO A 248 -9.17 5.32 25.59
C PRO A 248 -10.63 5.28 26.00
N GLU A 249 -11.54 5.23 25.04
CA GLU A 249 -12.97 4.99 25.29
C GLU A 249 -13.68 4.70 23.96
N LEU A 250 -13.72 3.41 23.63
CA LEU A 250 -14.85 2.67 23.06
C LEU A 250 -14.72 1.21 23.51
#